data_AF-A0A090KVQ8-F1
#
_entry.id   AF-A0A090KVQ8-F1
#
_cell.length_a   1.000
_cell.length_b   1.000
_cell.length_c   1.000
_cell.angle_alpha   90.00
_cell.angle_beta   90.00
_cell.angle_gamma   90.00
#
_symmetry.space_group_name_H-M   'P 1'
#
loop_
_entity.id
_entity.type
_entity.pdbx_description
1 polymer ?
#
loop_
_entity_poly.entity_id
_entity_poly.type
_entity_poly.pdbx_seq_one_letter_code
_entity_poly.pdbx_strand_id
1 'polypeptide(L)'
;MNVFQLIKAIPDEGKAVEFLQKRGLIPKAKECENGHEMKLSLGKIIRWRCSLRSCKKKIGVRETSGERMKRELELGSCTTVNWNSLLREVCLFMKKKDESKIGGKGFTVEVDETLFARRKNYAGRMLGQQWCFGGICEETKKCFVESVADRSSETLMEVLKQRVHPETLIISDM
;
A
#
# COMPACT_ATOMS: atom_id res chain seq x y z
N MET A 1 16.96 7.45 -13.69
CA MET A 1 17.45 6.59 -12.59
C MET A 1 16.94 5.18 -12.86
N ASN A 2 17.82 4.19 -12.99
CA ASN A 2 17.37 2.81 -13.26
C ASN A 2 16.84 2.15 -11.97
N VAL A 3 16.10 1.05 -12.13
CA VAL A 3 15.48 0.30 -11.01
C VAL A 3 16.51 -0.16 -9.98
N PHE A 4 17.68 -0.62 -10.41
CA PHE A 4 18.76 -1.06 -9.52
C PHE A 4 19.35 0.06 -8.65
N GLN A 5 19.48 1.27 -9.20
CA GLN A 5 19.92 2.45 -8.45
C GLN A 5 18.86 2.91 -7.44
N LEU A 6 17.58 2.73 -7.78
CA LEU A 6 16.45 3.03 -6.90
C LEU A 6 16.40 2.08 -5.70
N ILE A 7 16.65 0.79 -5.94
CA ILE A 7 16.73 -0.25 -4.90
C ILE A 7 17.87 0.04 -3.91
N LYS A 8 19.05 0.42 -4.40
CA LYS A 8 20.20 0.75 -3.53
C LYS A 8 19.95 2.03 -2.71
N ALA A 9 19.15 2.95 -3.24
CA ALA A 9 18.84 4.22 -2.60
C ALA A 9 17.70 4.14 -1.57
N ILE A 10 16.85 3.11 -1.62
CA ILE A 10 15.66 2.96 -0.77
C ILE A 10 15.69 1.59 -0.05
N PRO A 11 16.56 1.42 0.96
CA PRO A 11 16.64 0.17 1.71
C PRO A 11 15.51 -0.02 2.73
N ASP A 12 14.86 1.05 3.17
CA ASP A 12 13.83 1.04 4.21
C ASP A 12 12.78 2.14 3.98
N GLU A 13 11.68 2.08 4.74
CA GLU A 13 10.57 3.03 4.65
C GLU A 13 10.99 4.47 4.98
N GLY A 14 11.95 4.67 5.89
CA GLY A 14 12.45 6.00 6.24
C GLY A 14 13.19 6.64 5.08
N LYS A 15 14.07 5.88 4.42
CA LYS A 15 14.75 6.29 3.18
C LYS A 15 13.77 6.48 2.03
N ALA A 16 12.70 5.70 1.98
CA ALA A 16 11.62 5.93 1.01
C ALA A 16 10.97 7.30 1.25
N VAL A 17 10.67 7.65 2.50
CA VAL A 17 10.09 8.97 2.81
C VAL A 17 11.07 10.10 2.53
N GLU A 18 12.34 10.00 2.92
CA GLU A 18 13.36 11.02 2.59
C GLU A 18 13.47 11.23 1.07
N PHE A 19 13.47 10.12 0.32
CA PHE A 19 13.56 10.14 -1.13
C PHE A 19 12.34 10.82 -1.77
N LEU A 20 11.14 10.53 -1.25
CA LEU A 20 9.90 11.17 -1.69
C LEU A 20 9.86 12.65 -1.28
N GLN A 21 10.35 13.02 -0.09
CA GLN A 21 10.46 14.41 0.36
C GLN A 21 11.44 15.24 -0.47
N LYS A 22 12.56 14.65 -0.89
CA LYS A 22 13.52 15.30 -1.81
C LYS A 22 12.90 15.62 -3.17
N ARG A 23 11.86 14.88 -3.56
CA ARG A 23 11.12 15.07 -4.81
C ARG A 23 9.81 15.83 -4.63
N GLY A 24 9.55 16.38 -3.45
CA GLY A 24 8.33 17.13 -3.13
C GLY A 24 7.05 16.28 -3.08
N LEU A 25 7.15 14.94 -3.16
CA LEU A 25 5.98 14.03 -3.15
C LEU A 25 5.38 13.90 -1.75
N ILE A 26 6.21 14.05 -0.72
CA ILE A 26 5.78 14.16 0.67
C ILE A 26 6.29 15.52 1.16
N PRO A 27 5.46 16.36 1.75
CA PRO A 27 5.93 17.63 2.29
C PRO A 27 6.92 17.38 3.44
N LYS A 28 7.94 18.24 3.56
CA LYS A 28 8.91 18.17 4.66
C LYS A 28 8.32 18.69 5.98
N ALA A 29 7.36 19.60 5.89
CA ALA A 29 6.62 20.17 7.00
C ALA A 29 5.13 20.11 6.71
N LYS A 30 4.32 19.87 7.73
CA LYS A 30 2.86 19.82 7.61
C LYS A 30 2.24 20.47 8.84
N GLU A 31 1.10 21.11 8.64
CA GLU A 31 0.28 21.65 9.72
C GLU A 31 -0.99 20.82 9.90
N CYS A 32 -1.50 20.77 11.13
CA CYS A 32 -2.82 20.21 11.38
C CYS A 32 -3.92 21.21 11.02
N GLU A 33 -5.19 20.78 11.07
CA GLU A 33 -6.36 21.64 10.84
C GLU A 33 -6.42 22.89 11.75
N ASN A 34 -5.71 22.87 12.88
CA ASN A 34 -5.63 23.99 13.83
C ASN A 34 -4.37 24.86 13.59
N GLY A 35 -3.63 24.66 12.49
CA GLY A 35 -2.42 25.43 12.16
C GLY A 35 -1.16 25.05 12.96
N HIS A 36 -1.16 23.93 13.68
CA HIS A 36 -0.01 23.52 14.46
C HIS A 36 0.96 22.67 13.64
N GLU A 37 2.26 22.91 13.84
CA GLU A 37 3.33 22.12 13.22
C GLU A 37 3.22 20.63 13.60
N MET A 38 3.38 19.76 12.62
CA MET A 38 3.35 18.31 12.78
C MET A 38 4.72 17.67 12.56
N LYS A 39 5.03 16.67 13.36
CA LYS A 39 6.20 15.80 13.20
C LYS A 39 5.82 14.51 12.48
N LEU A 40 6.62 14.13 11.50
CA LEU A 40 6.49 12.85 10.82
C LEU A 40 7.00 11.73 11.73
N SER A 41 6.18 10.71 11.93
CA SER A 41 6.52 9.52 12.72
C SER A 41 6.75 8.33 11.80
N LEU A 42 7.96 7.80 11.78
CA LEU A 42 8.39 6.63 10.99
C LEU A 42 8.32 5.31 11.80
N GLY A 43 7.23 5.09 12.55
CA GLY A 43 7.04 3.83 13.30
C GLY A 43 6.30 2.77 12.46
N LYS A 44 5.72 1.74 13.10
CA LYS A 44 4.86 0.73 12.42
C LYS A 44 3.79 1.30 11.48
N ILE A 45 3.35 2.53 11.74
CA ILE A 45 2.44 3.28 10.87
C ILE A 45 3.05 4.65 10.65
N ILE A 46 3.38 4.95 9.39
CA ILE A 46 3.93 6.24 8.99
C ILE A 46 2.81 7.28 8.98
N ARG A 47 2.93 8.32 9.82
CA ARG A 47 1.90 9.37 9.96
C ARG A 47 2.48 10.67 10.50
N TRP A 48 1.83 11.78 10.16
CA TRP A 48 2.03 13.07 10.79
C TRP A 48 1.37 13.10 12.16
N ARG A 49 2.07 13.59 13.19
CA ARG A 49 1.55 13.82 14.53
C ARG A 49 1.73 15.29 14.89
N CYS A 50 0.65 15.94 15.31
CA CYS A 50 0.74 17.30 15.83
C CYS A 50 1.73 17.37 16.98
N SER A 51 2.60 18.39 16.97
CA SER A 51 3.63 18.59 18.00
C SER A 51 3.03 18.99 19.34
N LEU A 52 1.85 19.63 19.35
CA LEU A 52 1.14 20.00 20.56
C LEU A 52 0.41 18.78 21.15
N ARG A 53 0.81 18.39 22.37
CA ARG A 53 0.23 17.26 23.11
C ARG A 53 -1.26 17.44 23.40
N SER A 54 -1.73 18.68 23.55
CA SER A 54 -3.15 19.02 23.75
C SER A 54 -3.99 18.76 22.49
N CYS A 55 -3.42 18.94 21.30
CA CYS A 55 -4.15 18.85 20.03
C CYS A 55 -4.40 17.39 19.58
N LYS A 56 -3.45 16.47 19.85
CA LYS A 56 -3.55 15.01 19.57
C LYS A 56 -3.87 14.61 18.11
N LYS A 57 -3.96 15.55 17.16
CA LYS A 57 -4.29 15.29 15.74
C LYS A 57 -3.21 14.45 15.04
N LYS A 58 -3.65 13.55 14.17
CA LYS A 58 -2.82 12.64 13.37
C LYS A 58 -3.33 12.61 11.94
N ILE A 59 -2.43 12.69 10.96
CA ILE A 59 -2.78 12.67 9.53
C ILE A 59 -1.92 11.62 8.85
N GLY A 60 -2.50 10.79 7.98
CA GLY A 60 -1.75 9.84 7.16
C GLY A 60 -0.74 10.53 6.24
N VAL A 61 0.34 9.84 5.87
CA VAL A 61 1.33 10.37 4.92
C VAL A 61 0.82 10.33 3.48
N ARG A 62 -0.08 9.38 3.18
CA ARG A 62 -0.63 9.20 1.85
C ARG A 62 -1.74 10.21 1.57
N GLU A 63 -1.47 11.06 0.59
CA GLU A 63 -2.48 11.79 -0.17
C GLU A 63 -2.43 11.25 -1.60
N THR A 64 -3.35 10.35 -1.94
CA THR A 64 -3.30 9.49 -3.13
C THR A 64 -3.91 10.11 -4.40
N SER A 65 -4.30 11.39 -4.39
CA SER A 65 -4.92 11.98 -5.56
C SER A 65 -3.85 12.43 -6.58
N GLY A 66 -3.82 11.73 -7.72
CA GLY A 66 -2.93 12.07 -8.84
C GLY A 66 -3.13 13.51 -9.36
N GLU A 67 -4.28 14.12 -9.08
CA GLU A 67 -4.60 15.52 -9.41
C GLU A 67 -3.88 16.54 -8.52
N ARG A 68 -3.52 16.16 -7.29
CA ARG A 68 -2.73 17.03 -6.39
C ARG A 68 -1.24 16.85 -6.67
N MET A 69 -0.79 15.64 -6.98
CA MET A 69 0.59 15.37 -7.44
C MET A 69 0.94 16.10 -8.74
N LYS A 70 0.01 16.19 -9.69
CA LYS A 70 0.17 17.00 -10.92
C LYS A 70 0.32 18.49 -10.62
N ARG A 71 -0.41 19.01 -9.62
CA ARG A 71 -0.41 20.43 -9.24
C ARG A 71 0.82 20.82 -8.43
N GLU A 72 1.23 20.00 -7.47
CA GLU A 72 2.33 20.33 -6.55
C GLU A 72 3.72 20.09 -7.14
N LEU A 73 3.85 19.23 -8.17
CA LEU A 73 5.13 18.87 -8.77
C LEU A 73 5.31 19.30 -10.23
N GLU A 74 4.33 20.02 -10.78
CA GLU A 74 4.32 20.47 -12.18
C GLU A 74 4.60 19.35 -13.20
N LEU A 75 4.25 18.11 -12.85
CA LEU A 75 4.55 16.95 -13.68
C LEU A 75 3.53 16.85 -14.82
N GLY A 76 4.02 16.82 -16.06
CA GLY A 76 3.22 16.50 -17.22
C GLY A 76 2.43 15.20 -17.05
N SER A 77 1.26 15.11 -17.68
CA SER A 77 0.34 13.97 -17.57
C SER A 77 1.03 12.63 -17.87
N CYS A 78 1.89 12.59 -18.89
CA CYS A 78 2.66 11.40 -19.28
C CYS A 78 3.69 11.00 -18.21
N THR A 79 4.37 11.97 -17.61
CA THR A 79 5.36 11.76 -16.55
C THR A 79 4.71 11.20 -15.28
N THR A 80 3.53 11.71 -14.90
CA THR A 80 2.76 11.19 -13.77
C THR A 80 2.34 9.73 -13.97
N VAL A 81 1.97 9.35 -15.20
CA VAL A 81 1.60 7.96 -15.53
C VAL A 81 2.80 7.04 -15.45
N ASN A 82 3.94 7.43 -16.04
CA ASN A 82 5.18 6.65 -15.97
C ASN A 82 5.68 6.51 -14.52
N TRP A 83 5.56 7.57 -13.73
CA TRP A 83 5.89 7.56 -12.30
C TRP A 83 5.04 6.56 -11.51
N ASN A 84 3.72 6.57 -11.72
CA ASN A 84 2.83 5.61 -11.08
C ASN A 84 3.08 4.18 -11.56
N SER A 85 3.48 3.98 -12.82
CA SER A 85 3.87 2.66 -13.34
C SER A 85 5.11 2.14 -12.61
N LEU A 86 6.16 2.97 -12.51
CA LEU A 86 7.39 2.61 -11.82
C LEU A 86 7.16 2.33 -10.33
N LEU A 87 6.34 3.15 -9.66
CA LEU A 87 6.01 2.94 -8.25
C LEU A 87 5.23 1.64 -8.03
N ARG A 88 4.33 1.27 -8.96
CA ARG A 88 3.63 -0.02 -8.93
C ARG A 88 4.58 -1.19 -9.15
N GLU A 89 5.54 -1.07 -10.07
CA GLU A 89 6.57 -2.09 -10.28
C GLU A 89 7.43 -2.31 -9.03
N VAL A 90 7.84 -1.22 -8.35
CA VAL A 90 8.58 -1.31 -7.09
C VAL A 90 7.74 -1.97 -5.99
N CYS A 91 6.45 -1.62 -5.87
CA CYS A 91 5.54 -2.28 -4.92
C CYS A 91 5.38 -3.78 -5.22
N LEU A 92 5.25 -4.17 -6.49
CA LEU A 92 5.16 -5.57 -6.90
C LEU A 92 6.45 -6.33 -6.57
N PHE A 93 7.62 -5.72 -6.77
CA PHE A 93 8.91 -6.33 -6.45
C PHE A 93 9.13 -6.48 -4.94
N MET A 94 8.85 -5.44 -4.15
CA MET A 94 8.95 -5.50 -2.68
C MET A 94 8.08 -6.61 -2.10
N LYS A 95 6.91 -6.83 -2.70
CA LYS A 95 6.00 -7.90 -2.32
C LYS A 95 6.46 -9.29 -2.75
N LYS A 96 7.08 -9.45 -3.93
CA LYS A 96 7.74 -10.70 -4.32
C LYS A 96 8.88 -11.10 -3.39
N LYS A 97 9.48 -10.15 -2.67
CA LYS A 97 10.54 -10.44 -1.70
C LYS A 97 10.00 -10.92 -0.35
N ASP A 98 8.71 -10.69 -0.05
CA ASP A 98 8.05 -11.12 1.18
C ASP A 98 7.07 -12.26 0.88
N GLU A 99 7.62 -13.42 0.56
CA GLU A 99 6.88 -14.69 0.43
C GLU A 99 6.65 -15.38 1.78
N SER A 100 6.92 -14.68 2.90
CA SER A 100 6.72 -15.27 4.22
C SER A 100 5.23 -15.54 4.48
N LYS A 101 4.96 -16.68 5.11
CA LYS A 101 3.64 -16.98 5.65
C LYS A 101 3.29 -16.00 6.76
N ILE A 102 2.03 -15.61 6.84
CA ILE A 102 1.49 -14.77 7.90
C ILE A 102 0.65 -15.60 8.88
N GLY A 103 0.38 -15.05 10.06
CA GLY A 103 -0.38 -15.73 11.11
C GLY A 103 0.45 -16.74 11.90
N GLY A 104 -0.23 -17.75 12.44
CA GLY A 104 0.30 -18.79 13.31
C GLY A 104 -0.60 -18.98 14.53
N LYS A 105 -0.20 -19.89 15.43
CA LYS A 105 -0.92 -20.16 16.67
C LYS A 105 -1.15 -18.88 17.48
N GLY A 106 -2.42 -18.59 17.76
CA GLY A 106 -2.83 -17.39 18.52
C GLY A 106 -2.87 -16.10 17.71
N PHE A 107 -2.75 -16.16 16.39
CA PHE A 107 -2.91 -15.02 15.48
C PHE A 107 -4.23 -15.11 14.72
N THR A 108 -4.73 -13.94 14.34
CA THR A 108 -5.95 -13.77 13.56
C THR A 108 -5.59 -13.20 12.19
N VAL A 109 -6.05 -13.87 11.13
CA VAL A 109 -5.89 -13.40 9.75
C VAL A 109 -7.27 -13.16 9.15
N GLU A 110 -7.55 -11.90 8.85
CA GLU A 110 -8.71 -11.49 8.07
C GLU A 110 -8.39 -11.65 6.59
N VAL A 111 -9.29 -12.27 5.83
CA VAL A 111 -9.14 -12.47 4.38
C VAL A 111 -10.32 -11.88 3.62
N ASP A 112 -10.06 -11.46 2.38
CA ASP A 112 -11.04 -10.80 1.53
C ASP A 112 -10.71 -10.98 0.04
N GLU A 113 -11.75 -11.02 -0.81
CA GLU A 113 -11.65 -11.01 -2.26
C GLU A 113 -12.03 -9.65 -2.84
N THR A 114 -11.26 -9.20 -3.82
CA THR A 114 -11.62 -8.01 -4.59
C THR A 114 -11.46 -8.26 -6.07
N LEU A 115 -12.49 -7.92 -6.84
CA LEU A 115 -12.45 -7.93 -8.30
C LEU A 115 -11.96 -6.58 -8.84
N PHE A 116 -10.77 -6.58 -9.43
CA PHE A 116 -10.30 -5.46 -10.22
C PHE A 116 -10.89 -5.54 -11.63
N ALA A 117 -11.88 -4.69 -11.86
CA ALA A 117 -12.56 -4.55 -13.13
C ALA A 117 -12.47 -3.12 -13.65
N ARG A 118 -12.28 -2.98 -14.97
CA ARG A 118 -12.33 -1.67 -15.64
C ARG A 118 -13.30 -1.69 -16.80
N ARG A 119 -14.22 -0.72 -16.85
CA ARG A 119 -15.09 -0.46 -18.01
C ARG A 119 -14.47 0.56 -18.96
N LYS A 120 -14.69 0.37 -20.27
CA LYS A 120 -14.38 1.37 -21.28
C LYS A 120 -15.22 2.61 -21.02
N ASN A 121 -14.60 3.78 -20.89
CA ASN A 121 -15.30 5.05 -20.62
C ASN A 121 -16.22 5.01 -19.38
N TYR A 122 -15.86 4.24 -18.35
CA TYR A 122 -16.61 4.08 -17.09
C TYR A 122 -18.03 3.46 -17.20
N ALA A 123 -18.63 3.42 -18.39
CA ALA A 123 -19.98 2.91 -18.64
C ALA A 123 -20.06 1.82 -19.73
N GLY A 124 -19.04 1.70 -20.58
CA GLY A 124 -19.01 0.76 -21.70
C GLY A 124 -18.60 -0.66 -21.32
N ARG A 125 -18.14 -1.41 -22.33
CA ARG A 125 -17.72 -2.82 -22.18
C ARG A 125 -16.61 -3.01 -21.13
N MET A 126 -16.61 -4.16 -20.47
CA MET A 126 -15.54 -4.56 -19.54
C MET A 126 -14.25 -4.82 -20.33
N LEU A 127 -13.16 -4.17 -19.95
CA LEU A 127 -11.86 -4.23 -20.63
C LEU A 127 -10.90 -5.25 -20.01
N GLY A 128 -11.25 -5.82 -18.85
CA GLY A 128 -10.48 -6.84 -18.14
C GLY A 128 -11.03 -7.03 -16.73
N GLN A 129 -10.89 -8.26 -16.22
CA GLN A 129 -11.30 -8.68 -14.88
C GLN A 129 -10.15 -9.47 -14.28
N GLN A 130 -9.72 -9.09 -13.07
CA GLN A 130 -8.71 -9.80 -12.31
C GLN A 130 -9.20 -9.93 -10.87
N TRP A 131 -9.38 -11.17 -10.41
CA TRP A 131 -9.61 -11.41 -8.99
C TRP A 131 -8.30 -11.28 -8.22
N CYS A 132 -8.38 -10.63 -7.08
CA CYS A 132 -7.31 -10.57 -6.11
C CYS A 132 -7.84 -11.11 -4.80
N PHE A 133 -7.10 -12.02 -4.20
CA PHE A 133 -7.39 -12.55 -2.87
C PHE A 133 -6.27 -12.11 -1.93
N GLY A 134 -6.63 -11.59 -0.76
CA GLY A 134 -5.65 -11.07 0.17
C GLY A 134 -5.99 -11.42 1.60
N GLY A 135 -4.99 -11.22 2.47
CA GLY A 135 -5.19 -11.35 3.89
C GLY A 135 -4.28 -10.43 4.68
N ILE A 136 -4.74 -10.02 5.85
CA ILE A 136 -3.99 -9.23 6.81
C ILE A 136 -4.02 -9.90 8.18
N CYS A 137 -2.85 -10.07 8.78
CA CYS A 137 -2.76 -10.52 10.17
C CYS A 137 -3.00 -9.32 11.10
N GLU A 138 -3.98 -9.43 11.98
CA GLU A 138 -4.41 -8.31 12.82
C GLU A 138 -3.28 -7.85 13.75
N GLU A 139 -2.51 -8.78 14.33
CA GLU A 139 -1.51 -8.49 15.34
C GLU A 139 -0.21 -7.97 14.74
N THR A 140 0.23 -8.55 13.62
CA THR A 140 1.50 -8.20 12.97
C THR A 140 1.37 -7.10 11.92
N LYS A 141 0.15 -6.89 11.39
CA LYS A 141 -0.14 -6.05 10.23
C LYS A 141 0.60 -6.44 8.96
N LYS A 142 1.19 -7.64 8.91
CA LYS A 142 1.68 -8.24 7.67
C LYS A 142 0.49 -8.62 6.80
N CYS A 143 0.64 -8.46 5.50
CA CYS A 143 -0.39 -8.79 4.53
C CYS A 143 0.18 -9.51 3.31
N PHE A 144 -0.69 -10.28 2.65
CA PHE A 144 -0.45 -10.79 1.31
C PHE A 144 -1.61 -10.38 0.40
N VAL A 145 -1.35 -10.32 -0.91
CA VAL A 145 -2.43 -10.31 -1.92
C VAL A 145 -1.93 -11.10 -3.12
N GLU A 146 -2.70 -12.04 -3.62
CA GLU A 146 -2.38 -12.87 -4.77
C GLU A 146 -3.43 -12.64 -5.86
N SER A 147 -2.97 -12.57 -7.11
CA SER A 147 -3.88 -12.58 -8.26
C SER A 147 -4.36 -14.01 -8.47
N VAL A 148 -5.67 -14.22 -8.44
CA VAL A 148 -6.31 -15.52 -8.63
C VAL A 148 -7.17 -15.51 -9.89
N ALA A 149 -7.36 -16.67 -10.51
CA ALA A 149 -8.18 -16.78 -11.72
C ALA A 149 -9.66 -16.56 -11.41
N ASP A 150 -10.12 -17.09 -10.28
CA ASP A 150 -11.50 -17.02 -9.81
C ASP A 150 -11.56 -17.07 -8.27
N ARG A 151 -12.78 -16.98 -7.72
CA ARG A 151 -13.08 -17.02 -6.28
C ARG A 151 -13.59 -18.39 -5.81
N SER A 152 -13.21 -19.47 -6.52
CA SER A 152 -13.57 -20.82 -6.09
C SER A 152 -12.91 -21.16 -4.76
N SER A 153 -13.60 -21.92 -3.91
CA SER A 153 -13.09 -22.34 -2.61
C SER A 153 -11.75 -23.06 -2.75
N GLU A 154 -11.60 -23.87 -3.81
CA GLU A 154 -10.38 -24.59 -4.16
C GLU A 154 -9.20 -23.62 -4.37
N THR A 155 -9.38 -22.60 -5.22
CA THR A 155 -8.34 -21.61 -5.52
C THR A 155 -7.94 -20.81 -4.29
N LEU A 156 -8.93 -20.35 -3.51
CA LEU A 156 -8.67 -19.56 -2.31
C LEU A 156 -7.97 -20.40 -1.22
N MET A 157 -8.37 -21.67 -1.08
CA MET A 157 -7.76 -22.59 -0.11
C MET A 157 -6.31 -22.93 -0.47
N GLU A 158 -5.96 -23.04 -1.76
CA GLU A 158 -4.58 -23.19 -2.20
C GLU A 158 -3.72 -21.99 -1.78
N VAL A 159 -4.22 -20.77 -1.98
CA VAL A 159 -3.53 -19.55 -1.55
C VAL A 159 -3.37 -19.53 -0.03
N LEU A 160 -4.41 -19.85 0.74
CA LEU A 160 -4.34 -19.91 2.21
C LEU A 160 -3.26 -20.88 2.69
N LYS A 161 -3.19 -22.08 2.12
CA LYS A 161 -2.17 -23.08 2.46
C LYS A 161 -0.75 -22.61 2.16
N GLN A 162 -0.57 -21.79 1.14
CA GLN A 162 0.73 -21.23 0.76
C GLN A 162 1.10 -20.00 1.59
N ARG A 163 0.13 -19.15 1.95
CA ARG A 163 0.38 -17.81 2.53
C ARG A 163 0.09 -17.70 4.02
N VAL A 164 -0.60 -18.66 4.64
CA VAL A 164 -0.99 -18.62 6.05
C VAL A 164 -0.40 -19.82 6.80
N HIS A 165 0.11 -19.58 8.01
CA HIS A 165 0.60 -20.63 8.89
C HIS A 165 -0.55 -21.51 9.43
N PRO A 166 -0.32 -22.80 9.70
CA PRO A 166 -1.30 -23.64 10.39
C PRO A 166 -1.60 -23.08 11.79
N GLU A 167 -2.74 -23.50 12.38
CA GLU A 167 -3.23 -23.04 13.68
C GLU A 167 -3.58 -21.54 13.76
N THR A 168 -3.72 -20.86 12.62
CA THR A 168 -4.21 -19.48 12.54
C THR A 168 -5.74 -19.45 12.61
N LEU A 169 -6.30 -18.49 13.35
CA LEU A 169 -7.73 -18.17 13.25
C LEU A 169 -7.97 -17.34 11.99
N ILE A 170 -8.75 -17.85 11.04
CA ILE A 170 -9.09 -17.14 9.80
C ILE A 170 -10.50 -16.54 9.94
N ILE A 171 -10.63 -15.25 9.65
CA ILE A 171 -11.91 -14.54 9.59
C ILE A 171 -12.18 -14.18 8.13
N SER A 172 -13.37 -14.53 7.65
CA SER A 172 -13.83 -14.31 6.28
C SER A 172 -15.32 -13.97 6.29
N ASP A 173 -15.75 -13.12 5.37
CA ASP A 173 -17.16 -12.80 5.13
C ASP A 173 -17.80 -13.63 4.00
N MET A 174 -16.99 -14.39 3.26
CA MET A 174 -17.43 -15.43 2.30
C MET A 174 -18.36 -16.49 2.86
#